data_AF-A0A817MJW4-F1
#
_entry.id   AF-A0A817MJW4-F1
#
_cell.length_a   1.000
_cell.length_b   1.000
_cell.length_c   1.000
_cell.angle_alpha   90.00
_cell.angle_beta   90.00
_cell.angle_gamma   90.00
#
_symmetry.space_group_name_H-M   'P 1'
#
loop_
_entity.id
_entity.type
_entity.pdbx_description
1 polymer ?
#
loop_
_entity_poly.entity_id
_entity_poly.type
_entity_poly.pdbx_seq_one_letter_code
_entity_poly.pdbx_strand_id
1 'polypeptide(L)'
;MTFSLNHISFNFFSSRYELYDPCTIMFFYRNKHIMIDLGTGNNNKISWALEDTQEFIDIVETVYRGARKGRGLVISPKDYSTKYRY
;
A
#
# COMPACT_ATOMS: atom_id res chain seq x y z
N MET A 1 -1.20 -22.76 -11.77
CA MET A 1 -0.44 -23.07 -10.54
C MET A 1 0.96 -23.48 -10.97
N THR A 2 1.89 -22.52 -11.03
CA THR A 2 3.36 -22.67 -10.92
C THR A 2 4.02 -21.37 -11.36
N PHE A 3 4.84 -20.77 -10.52
CA PHE A 3 6.03 -20.03 -10.94
C PHE A 3 7.10 -20.21 -9.86
N SER A 4 8.24 -20.76 -10.30
CA SER A 4 9.49 -20.90 -9.57
C SER A 4 10.02 -19.54 -9.13
N LEU A 5 10.71 -19.45 -7.98
CA LEU A 5 12.05 -18.86 -7.85
C LEU A 5 12.43 -18.73 -6.36
N ASN A 6 13.52 -19.42 -6.03
CA ASN A 6 14.61 -19.04 -5.14
C ASN A 6 14.28 -18.46 -3.76
N HIS A 7 14.87 -19.14 -2.78
CA HIS A 7 15.27 -18.73 -1.43
C HIS A 7 15.62 -17.22 -1.25
N ILE A 8 14.65 -16.31 -1.35
CA ILE A 8 14.81 -14.91 -0.98
C ILE A 8 14.48 -14.84 0.51
N SER A 9 15.52 -14.85 1.34
CA SER A 9 15.42 -14.74 2.78
C SER A 9 14.56 -13.52 3.15
N PHE A 10 13.51 -13.74 3.94
CA PHE A 10 12.56 -12.74 4.49
C PHE A 10 13.24 -11.42 4.91
N ASN A 11 14.48 -11.51 5.40
CA ASN A 11 15.32 -10.41 5.86
C ASN A 11 15.70 -9.36 4.77
N PHE A 12 15.71 -9.72 3.47
CA PHE A 12 16.04 -8.78 2.39
C PHE A 12 14.90 -7.78 2.11
N PHE A 13 13.65 -8.19 2.29
CA PHE A 13 12.48 -7.32 2.12
C PHE A 13 12.38 -6.29 3.25
N SER A 14 12.63 -6.70 4.50
CA SER A 14 12.52 -5.81 5.67
C SER A 14 13.45 -4.60 5.61
N SER A 15 14.69 -4.80 5.16
CA SER A 15 15.67 -3.70 5.02
C SER A 15 15.40 -2.82 3.80
N ARG A 16 14.97 -3.39 2.67
CA ARG A 16 14.71 -2.64 1.42
C ARG A 16 13.45 -1.79 1.47
N TYR A 17 12.44 -2.21 2.24
CA TYR A 17 11.15 -1.53 2.35
C TYR A 17 10.92 -0.88 3.72
N GLU A 18 11.93 -0.85 4.59
CA GLU A 18 11.88 -0.25 5.94
C GLU A 18 10.66 -0.71 6.74
N LEU A 19 10.48 -2.03 6.83
CA LEU A 19 9.36 -2.66 7.55
C LEU A 19 9.69 -2.75 9.04
N TYR A 20 9.58 -1.62 9.75
CA TYR A 20 9.78 -1.54 11.20
C TYR A 20 8.46 -1.50 12.00
N ASP A 21 7.34 -1.27 11.31
CA ASP A 21 6.01 -1.18 11.87
C ASP A 21 5.35 -2.56 12.03
N PRO A 22 4.44 -2.75 13.01
CA PRO A 22 3.79 -4.04 13.29
C PRO A 22 2.90 -4.53 12.14
N CYS A 23 2.41 -3.63 11.28
CA CYS A 23 1.65 -3.95 10.09
C CYS A 23 2.10 -3.01 8.97
N THR A 24 2.27 -3.52 7.75
CA THR A 24 2.54 -2.67 6.59
C THR A 24 1.86 -3.24 5.35
N ILE A 25 1.08 -2.40 4.67
CA ILE A 25 0.42 -2.74 3.42
C ILE A 25 1.05 -1.92 2.29
N MET A 26 1.51 -2.61 1.24
CA MET A 26 2.07 -2.02 0.02
C MET A 26 1.37 -2.60 -1.20
N PHE A 27 1.15 -1.76 -2.22
CA PHE A 27 0.42 -2.16 -3.43
C PHE A 27 1.37 -2.25 -4.63
N PHE A 28 1.27 -3.36 -5.38
CA PHE A 28 2.04 -3.58 -6.58
C PHE A 28 1.12 -3.95 -7.75
N TYR A 29 1.36 -3.34 -8.91
CA TYR A 29 0.63 -3.64 -10.14
C TYR A 29 1.61 -3.74 -11.32
N ARG A 30 1.59 -4.87 -12.03
CA ARG A 30 2.50 -5.15 -13.16
C ARG A 30 3.97 -4.86 -12.84
N ASN A 31 4.43 -5.34 -11.68
CA ASN A 31 5.79 -5.16 -11.16
C ASN A 31 6.20 -3.69 -10.87
N LYS A 32 5.22 -2.78 -10.77
CA LYS A 32 5.42 -1.41 -10.31
C LYS A 32 4.77 -1.21 -8.96
N HIS A 33 5.48 -0.56 -8.04
CA HIS A 33 4.93 -0.08 -6.78
C HIS A 33 3.97 1.08 -7.07
N ILE A 34 2.79 1.02 -6.46
CA ILE A 34 1.77 2.05 -6.57
C ILE A 34 1.72 2.81 -5.25
N MET A 35 2.02 4.10 -5.32
CA MET A 35 1.94 5.01 -4.19
C MET A 35 0.49 5.45 -3.99
N ILE A 36 0.07 5.62 -2.74
CA ILE A 36 -1.26 6.07 -2.37
C ILE A 36 -1.14 7.30 -1.50
N ASP A 37 -1.73 8.40 -1.95
CA ASP A 37 -1.88 9.58 -1.13
C ASP A 37 -3.09 9.42 -0.21
N LEU A 38 -2.80 9.22 1.08
CA LEU A 38 -3.79 9.06 2.16
C LEU A 38 -3.87 10.32 3.03
N GLY A 39 -3.11 11.37 2.74
CA GLY A 39 -3.04 12.58 3.59
C GLY A 39 -2.25 12.41 4.90
N THR A 40 -1.62 11.25 5.13
CA THR A 40 -0.75 11.00 6.29
C THR A 40 0.70 11.44 6.08
N GLY A 41 1.06 11.86 4.86
CA GLY A 41 2.40 12.29 4.48
C GLY A 41 3.33 11.15 4.02
N ASN A 42 3.01 9.89 4.32
CA ASN A 42 3.72 8.72 3.79
C ASN A 42 2.86 7.99 2.75
N ASN A 43 3.26 8.13 1.48
CA ASN A 43 2.49 7.59 0.36
C ASN A 43 2.96 6.20 -0.11
N ASN A 44 4.05 5.68 0.47
CA ASN A 44 4.65 4.44 0.02
C ASN A 44 3.97 3.20 0.63
N LYS A 45 3.43 3.35 1.83
CA LYS A 45 2.94 2.24 2.64
C LYS A 45 1.88 2.70 3.63
N ILE A 46 0.95 1.80 3.98
CA ILE A 46 0.00 1.97 5.07
C ILE A 46 0.56 1.22 6.28
N SER A 47 0.87 1.91 7.37
CA SER A 47 1.49 1.34 8.59
C SER A 47 0.52 1.07 9.74
N TRP A 48 -0.77 1.38 9.56
CA TRP A 48 -1.80 1.21 10.59
C TRP A 48 -2.81 0.13 10.20
N ALA A 49 -3.50 -0.42 11.21
CA ALA A 49 -4.61 -1.33 10.99
C ALA A 49 -5.83 -0.54 10.49
N LEU A 50 -6.40 -0.97 9.36
CA LEU A 50 -7.70 -0.50 8.89
C LEU A 50 -8.78 -1.30 9.61
N GLU A 51 -9.63 -0.63 10.39
CA GLU A 51 -10.71 -1.28 11.15
C GLU A 51 -11.93 -1.56 10.27
N ASP A 52 -12.22 -0.68 9.31
CA ASP A 52 -13.36 -0.84 8.41
C ASP A 52 -12.97 -1.61 7.15
N THR A 53 -13.74 -2.67 6.88
CA THR A 53 -13.56 -3.51 5.70
C THR A 53 -13.96 -2.77 4.43
N GLN A 54 -14.95 -1.87 4.49
CA GLN A 54 -15.38 -1.10 3.32
C GLN A 54 -14.30 -0.08 2.90
N GLU A 55 -13.69 0.62 3.85
CA GLU A 55 -12.54 1.50 3.59
C GLU A 55 -11.42 0.76 2.84
N PHE A 56 -11.11 -0.48 3.23
CA PHE A 56 -10.08 -1.25 2.55
C PHE A 56 -10.47 -1.59 1.10
N ILE A 57 -11.73 -1.98 0.86
CA ILE A 57 -12.24 -2.26 -0.49
C ILE A 57 -12.14 -1.01 -1.37
N ASP A 58 -12.53 0.16 -0.86
CA ASP A 58 -12.51 1.41 -1.60
C ASP A 58 -11.08 1.83 -1.99
N ILE A 59 -10.11 1.61 -1.09
CA ILE A 59 -8.69 1.84 -1.36
C ILE A 59 -8.20 0.92 -2.48
N VAL A 60 -8.47 -0.39 -2.37
CA VAL A 60 -8.07 -1.38 -3.38
C VAL A 60 -8.67 -1.05 -4.75
N GLU A 61 -9.96 -0.66 -4.79
CA GLU A 61 -10.63 -0.27 -6.02
C GLU A 61 -9.96 0.95 -6.65
N THR A 62 -9.65 1.97 -5.85
CA THR A 62 -9.01 3.20 -6.31
C THR A 62 -7.60 2.93 -6.86
N VAL A 63 -6.82 2.10 -6.16
CA VAL A 63 -5.51 1.62 -6.61
C VAL A 63 -5.63 0.90 -7.93
N TYR A 64 -6.57 -0.04 -8.05
CA TYR A 64 -6.74 -0.82 -9.27
C TYR A 64 -7.16 0.05 -10.46
N ARG A 65 -8.12 0.97 -10.26
CA ARG A 65 -8.57 1.92 -11.29
C ARG A 65 -7.44 2.86 -11.73
N GLY A 66 -6.64 3.35 -10.79
CA GLY A 66 -5.49 4.23 -11.08
C GLY A 66 -4.33 3.51 -11.76
N ALA A 67 -3.99 2.32 -11.28
CA ALA A 67 -2.92 1.50 -11.82
C ALA A 67 -3.24 0.97 -13.23
N ARG A 68 -4.51 0.61 -13.51
CA ARG A 68 -4.97 0.28 -14.87
C ARG A 68 -4.79 1.42 -15.87
N LYS A 69 -4.93 2.67 -15.40
CA LYS A 69 -4.68 3.89 -16.20
C LYS A 69 -3.19 4.23 -16.31
N GLY A 70 -2.30 3.44 -15.69
CA GLY A 70 -0.86 3.66 -15.70
C GLY A 70 -0.37 4.72 -14.73
N ARG A 71 -1.19 5.16 -13.76
CA ARG A 71 -0.78 6.12 -12.73
C ARG A 71 0.02 5.40 -11.65
N GLY A 72 1.18 5.95 -11.30
CA GLY A 72 2.04 5.46 -10.21
C GLY A 72 1.67 6.02 -8.83
N LEU A 73 0.86 7.08 -8.79
CA LEU A 73 0.30 7.68 -7.58
C LEU A 73 -1.23 7.72 -7.73
N VAL A 74 -1.93 7.22 -6.72
CA VAL A 74 -3.38 7.31 -6.62
C VAL A 74 -3.75 8.10 -5.36
N ILE A 75 -4.84 8.85 -5.41
CA ILE A 75 -5.33 9.62 -4.26
C ILE A 75 -6.48 8.82 -3.65
N SER A 76 -6.41 8.58 -2.34
CA SER A 76 -7.49 7.92 -1.61
C SER A 76 -8.78 8.75 -1.69
N PRO A 77 -9.96 8.12 -1.85
CA PRO A 77 -11.24 8.83 -1.81
C PRO A 77 -11.53 9.43 -0.42
N LYS A 78 -10.89 8.90 0.62
CA LYS A 78 -11.03 9.36 2.01
C LYS A 78 -9.69 9.94 2.49
N ASP A 79 -9.76 11.10 3.12
CA ASP A 79 -8.59 11.72 3.76
C ASP A 79 -8.37 11.12 5.15
N TYR A 80 -7.19 10.56 5.36
CA TYR A 80 -6.76 10.00 6.65
C TYR A 80 -5.91 11.00 7.46
N SER A 81 -5.73 12.23 6.98
CA SER A 81 -5.00 13.31 7.68
C SER A 81 -5.58 13.65 9.06
N THR A 82 -6.88 13.43 9.27
CA THR A 82 -7.59 13.76 10.50
C THR A 82 -7.67 12.62 11.51
N LYS A 83 -7.33 11.37 11.16
CA LYS A 83 -7.30 10.28 12.15
C LYS A 83 -6.22 10.47 13.23
N TYR A 84 -5.26 11.37 12.98
CA TYR A 84 -4.27 11.82 13.97
C TYR A 84 -4.60 13.19 14.59
N ARG A 85 -5.75 13.80 14.25
CA ARG A 85 -6.22 15.07 14.81
C ARG A 85 -7.35 14.80 15.81
N TYR A 86 -6.95 14.30 16.99
CA TYR A 86 -7.72 14.18 18.24
C TYR A 86 -8.94 13.25 18.27
#